data_AF-A0A183PDA6-F1
#
_entry.id   AF-A0A183PDA6-F1
#
_cell.length_a   1.000
_cell.length_b   1.000
_cell.length_c   1.000
_cell.angle_alpha   90.00
_cell.angle_beta   90.00
_cell.angle_gamma   90.00
#
_symmetry.space_group_name_H-M   'P 1'
#
loop_
_entity.id
_entity.type
_entity.pdbx_description
1 polymer ?
#
loop_
_entity_poly.entity_id
_entity_poly.type
_entity_poly.pdbx_seq_one_letter_code
_entity_poly.pdbx_strand_id
1 'polypeptide(L)'
;MFQSAIGGIISCIGGAVGTGNIWRFPRILATNSTSGAQFFICNFFLISCYYPVVLGWCIYYFYISCVYSLPKTEEEGLSIFSNFAEVCQCFNTLSEMNFCVLHSYWPVLTQFLAVALSGICLAGGVKWIEKANIILVPLLLFIIVFMFGWAITRQYAEIGITFLFTPSWSTFTYPNLWIAAAGQNAFDTSSGMGIMTTYSTFMSRDSRIVAYSFLIPIINNLVSLYASIMIFSTVFSTIIQTSPTVTRSAIVKLIKTSGPGSTGLTFTWIPVLFSKFGLFGRILCALFFLCLVCAGISSLLSITQIGVLAMKELNVPHRLAVAIALIASALIGIPSAIYLDFLTNQDNTWGYGLVISGFLFCLLVIVYGPNRYRRVLINEFGINDCHLSIFWVPLIA
;
A
#
# COMPACT_ATOMS: atom_id res chain seq x y z
N MET A 1 5.81 -17.58 -16.18
CA MET A 1 4.48 -17.22 -16.71
C MET A 1 3.44 -17.53 -15.66
N PHE A 2 2.38 -16.74 -15.63
CA PHE A 2 1.15 -17.04 -14.89
C PHE A 2 0.47 -18.31 -15.44
N GLN A 3 -0.35 -18.97 -14.64
CA GLN A 3 -1.18 -20.12 -15.02
C GLN A 3 -2.43 -19.68 -15.78
N SER A 4 -2.92 -18.45 -15.52
CA SER A 4 -4.13 -17.91 -16.14
C SER A 4 -4.00 -16.40 -16.41
N ALA A 5 -4.70 -15.91 -17.44
CA ALA A 5 -4.80 -14.46 -17.69
C ALA A 5 -5.47 -13.73 -16.51
N ILE A 6 -6.53 -14.32 -15.95
CA ILE A 6 -7.25 -13.81 -14.78
C ILE A 6 -6.32 -13.72 -13.55
N GLY A 7 -5.54 -14.75 -13.25
CA GLY A 7 -4.56 -14.72 -12.16
C GLY A 7 -3.46 -13.69 -12.37
N GLY A 8 -3.06 -13.45 -13.63
CA GLY A 8 -2.21 -12.33 -14.02
C GLY A 8 -2.85 -10.97 -13.69
N ILE A 9 -4.09 -10.72 -14.10
CA ILE A 9 -4.83 -9.48 -13.77
C ILE A 9 -4.96 -9.32 -12.26
N ILE A 10 -5.41 -10.35 -11.54
CA ILE A 10 -5.64 -10.28 -10.09
C ILE A 10 -4.32 -10.02 -9.36
N SER A 11 -3.21 -10.60 -9.82
CA SER A 11 -1.88 -10.26 -9.33
C SER A 11 -1.52 -8.80 -9.66
N CYS A 12 -1.79 -8.32 -10.87
CA CYS A 12 -1.61 -6.90 -11.22
C CYS A 12 -2.60 -5.94 -10.54
N ILE A 13 -3.71 -6.40 -9.96
CA ILE A 13 -4.56 -5.58 -9.08
C ILE A 13 -3.91 -5.52 -7.70
N GLY A 14 -3.59 -6.67 -7.10
CA GLY A 14 -2.85 -6.73 -5.83
C GLY A 14 -1.45 -6.11 -5.87
N GLY A 15 -0.89 -5.94 -7.07
CA GLY A 15 0.39 -5.29 -7.38
C GLY A 15 0.25 -3.99 -8.20
N ALA A 16 -0.94 -3.46 -8.42
CA ALA A 16 -1.11 -2.00 -8.58
C ALA A 16 -1.11 -1.31 -7.23
N VAL A 17 -1.17 -2.13 -6.18
CA VAL A 17 -0.73 -1.85 -4.83
C VAL A 17 0.73 -2.33 -4.58
N GLY A 18 1.64 -2.51 -5.57
CA GLY A 18 3.11 -2.74 -5.29
C GLY A 18 4.00 -3.45 -6.35
N THR A 19 5.33 -3.14 -6.47
CA THR A 19 5.83 -2.84 -7.85
C THR A 19 7.31 -2.56 -8.29
N GLY A 20 7.74 -3.09 -9.48
CA GLY A 20 9.05 -2.92 -10.22
C GLY A 20 9.20 -3.58 -11.64
N ASN A 21 10.24 -3.32 -12.47
CA ASN A 21 10.99 -4.29 -13.37
C ASN A 21 12.29 -3.71 -14.01
N ILE A 22 13.44 -4.38 -13.83
CA ILE A 22 14.66 -3.60 -13.52
C ILE A 22 15.97 -4.01 -14.23
N TRP A 23 16.02 -4.98 -15.15
CA TRP A 23 17.36 -5.51 -15.56
C TRP A 23 17.73 -5.42 -17.04
N ARG A 24 16.86 -5.86 -17.95
CA ARG A 24 17.13 -5.68 -19.39
C ARG A 24 17.18 -4.20 -19.79
N PHE A 25 16.46 -3.36 -19.04
CA PHE A 25 16.34 -1.94 -19.31
C PHE A 25 17.53 -1.14 -18.73
N PRO A 26 17.87 -1.27 -17.43
CA PRO A 26 19.17 -0.93 -16.88
C PRO A 26 20.43 -1.44 -17.59
N ARG A 27 20.44 -2.57 -18.29
CA ARG A 27 21.61 -2.95 -19.12
C ARG A 27 21.83 -1.99 -20.30
N ILE A 28 20.75 -1.40 -20.82
CA ILE A 28 20.75 -0.43 -21.93
C ILE A 28 20.98 1.00 -21.41
N LEU A 29 20.46 1.34 -20.22
CA LEU A 29 20.81 2.58 -19.53
C LEU A 29 22.27 2.56 -19.07
N ALA A 30 22.76 1.53 -18.39
CA ALA A 30 24.13 1.49 -17.85
C ALA A 30 25.23 1.49 -18.90
N THR A 31 24.91 1.16 -20.17
CA THR A 31 25.81 1.36 -21.32
C THR A 31 25.86 2.82 -21.82
N ASN A 32 25.00 3.72 -21.32
CA ASN A 32 24.88 5.12 -21.74
C ASN A 32 24.77 6.15 -20.58
N SER A 33 24.44 5.74 -19.36
CA SER A 33 24.30 6.53 -18.13
C SER A 33 24.18 5.59 -16.91
N THR A 34 25.19 5.57 -16.04
CA THR A 34 25.37 4.52 -15.01
C THR A 34 24.50 4.65 -13.75
N SER A 35 23.89 5.80 -13.48
CA SER A 35 23.28 6.14 -12.18
C SER A 35 21.78 5.80 -12.05
N GLY A 36 20.97 6.05 -13.08
CA GLY A 36 19.50 5.94 -12.97
C GLY A 36 18.99 4.52 -12.62
N ALA A 37 19.66 3.50 -13.16
CA ALA A 37 19.35 2.08 -12.93
C ALA A 37 19.35 1.67 -11.44
N GLN A 38 20.34 2.16 -10.69
CA GLN A 38 20.60 1.76 -9.32
C GLN A 38 19.60 2.44 -8.36
N PHE A 39 19.22 3.68 -8.66
CA PHE A 39 18.20 4.42 -7.93
C PHE A 39 16.86 3.66 -7.84
N PHE A 40 16.41 3.06 -8.95
CA PHE A 40 15.23 2.20 -8.98
C PHE A 40 15.35 1.02 -8.00
N ILE A 41 16.44 0.25 -8.10
CA ILE A 41 16.68 -0.92 -7.23
C ILE A 41 16.64 -0.53 -5.76
N CYS A 42 17.41 0.50 -5.39
CA CYS A 42 17.54 0.96 -4.01
C CYS A 42 16.20 1.43 -3.44
N ASN A 43 15.44 2.23 -4.20
CA ASN A 43 14.15 2.76 -3.76
C ASN A 43 13.17 1.64 -3.39
N PHE A 44 12.92 0.69 -4.30
CA PHE A 44 11.91 -0.35 -4.05
C PHE A 44 12.37 -1.39 -3.04
N PHE A 45 13.68 -1.66 -2.98
CA PHE A 45 14.26 -2.47 -1.93
C PHE A 45 14.01 -1.84 -0.55
N LEU A 46 14.21 -0.54 -0.40
CA LEU A 46 14.01 0.17 0.87
C LEU A 46 12.53 0.31 1.24
N ILE A 47 11.63 0.47 0.26
CA ILE A 47 10.18 0.29 0.46
C ILE A 47 9.87 -1.12 0.99
N SER A 48 10.45 -2.17 0.40
CA SER A 48 10.28 -3.55 0.87
C SER A 48 10.82 -3.80 2.29
N CYS A 49 11.64 -2.91 2.84
CA CYS A 49 12.16 -3.02 4.20
C CYS A 49 11.22 -2.40 5.24
N TYR A 50 10.63 -1.22 4.99
CA TYR A 50 9.71 -0.58 5.95
C TYR A 50 8.26 -1.04 5.79
N TYR A 51 7.80 -1.37 4.59
CA TYR A 51 6.40 -1.79 4.34
C TYR A 51 5.92 -2.97 5.20
N PRO A 52 6.73 -4.03 5.46
CA PRO A 52 6.34 -5.13 6.35
C PRO A 52 6.07 -4.68 7.79
N VAL A 53 6.60 -3.54 8.23
CA VAL A 53 6.35 -2.99 9.57
C VAL A 53 4.87 -2.60 9.69
N VAL A 54 4.36 -1.79 8.75
CA VAL A 54 2.96 -1.36 8.72
C VAL A 54 2.01 -2.55 8.54
N LEU A 55 2.38 -3.54 7.71
CA LEU A 55 1.65 -4.80 7.63
C LEU A 55 1.65 -5.57 8.97
N GLY A 56 2.76 -5.57 9.70
CA GLY A 56 2.85 -6.11 11.06
C GLY A 56 1.84 -5.45 12.01
N TRP A 57 1.65 -4.14 11.91
CA TRP A 57 0.64 -3.41 12.69
C TRP A 57 -0.78 -3.90 12.36
N CYS A 58 -1.10 -4.08 11.07
CA CYS A 58 -2.38 -4.65 10.65
C CYS A 58 -2.60 -6.07 11.19
N ILE A 59 -1.55 -6.91 11.21
CA ILE A 59 -1.61 -8.27 11.80
C ILE A 59 -1.85 -8.20 13.32
N TYR A 60 -1.17 -7.31 14.03
CA TYR A 60 -1.35 -7.10 15.48
C TYR A 60 -2.78 -6.68 15.82
N TYR A 61 -3.34 -5.71 15.08
CA TYR A 61 -4.69 -5.22 15.32
C TYR A 61 -5.77 -6.22 14.88
N PHE A 62 -5.52 -7.04 13.86
CA PHE A 62 -6.36 -8.20 13.55
C PHE A 62 -6.39 -9.20 14.71
N TYR A 63 -5.22 -9.53 15.28
CA TYR A 63 -5.11 -10.39 16.46
C TYR A 63 -5.84 -9.80 17.68
N ILE A 64 -5.62 -8.51 18.00
CA ILE A 64 -6.32 -7.85 19.10
C ILE A 64 -7.83 -7.87 18.91
N SER A 65 -8.32 -7.53 17.71
CA SER A 65 -9.76 -7.54 17.39
C SER A 65 -10.36 -8.94 17.62
N CYS A 66 -9.63 -10.00 17.29
CA CYS A 66 -10.07 -11.38 17.48
C CYS A 66 -9.97 -11.90 18.92
N VAL A 67 -9.00 -11.45 19.73
CA VAL A 67 -8.68 -12.03 21.05
C VAL A 67 -9.15 -11.19 22.23
N TYR A 68 -9.01 -9.86 22.18
CA TYR A 68 -9.36 -8.94 23.26
C TYR A 68 -10.66 -8.17 23.00
N SER A 69 -11.20 -7.52 24.03
CA SER A 69 -12.29 -6.54 23.88
C SER A 69 -11.76 -5.26 23.24
N LEU A 70 -12.54 -4.66 22.34
CA LEU A 70 -12.19 -3.37 21.72
C LEU A 70 -12.17 -2.23 22.76
N PRO A 71 -11.28 -1.23 22.59
CA PRO A 71 -11.23 -0.05 23.46
C PRO A 71 -12.51 0.79 23.33
N LYS A 72 -12.95 1.38 24.44
CA LYS A 72 -14.19 2.18 24.53
C LYS A 72 -13.94 3.69 24.42
N THR A 73 -12.73 4.14 24.73
CA THR A 73 -12.33 5.57 24.74
C THR A 73 -11.12 5.80 23.83
N GLU A 74 -10.91 7.06 23.42
CA GLU A 74 -9.70 7.46 22.67
C GLU A 74 -8.41 7.13 23.45
N GLU A 75 -8.41 7.35 24.76
CA GLU A 75 -7.28 7.07 25.66
C GLU A 75 -6.96 5.56 25.75
N GLU A 76 -7.98 4.70 25.81
CA GLU A 76 -7.80 3.24 25.70
C GLU A 76 -7.24 2.85 24.31
N GLY A 77 -7.73 3.47 23.24
CA GLY A 77 -7.21 3.23 21.88
C GLY A 77 -5.76 3.70 21.71
N LEU A 78 -5.41 4.84 22.31
CA LEU A 78 -4.08 5.44 22.25
C LEU A 78 -3.08 4.63 23.08
N SER A 79 -3.47 4.16 24.26
CA SER A 79 -2.63 3.30 25.09
C SER A 79 -2.39 1.93 24.48
N ILE A 80 -3.34 1.34 23.74
CA ILE A 80 -3.08 0.14 22.94
C ILE A 80 -2.02 0.44 21.86
N PHE A 81 -2.13 1.59 21.19
CA PHE A 81 -1.15 1.97 20.16
C PHE A 81 0.23 2.28 20.75
N SER A 82 0.36 2.99 21.87
CA SER A 82 1.65 3.30 22.48
C SER A 82 2.32 2.05 23.06
N ASN A 83 1.59 1.19 23.78
CA ASN A 83 2.09 -0.10 24.27
C ASN A 83 2.58 -1.02 23.14
N PHE A 84 2.08 -0.82 21.92
CA PHE A 84 2.55 -1.50 20.73
C PHE A 84 3.76 -0.80 20.08
N ALA A 85 3.64 0.49 19.77
CA ALA A 85 4.57 1.21 18.89
C ALA A 85 5.76 1.87 19.61
N GLU A 86 5.65 2.16 20.92
CA GLU A 86 6.78 2.66 21.71
C GLU A 86 7.72 1.50 22.08
N VAL A 87 8.57 1.12 21.13
CA VAL A 87 9.56 0.04 21.31
C VAL A 87 10.75 0.50 22.15
N CYS A 88 11.15 1.77 22.02
CA CYS A 88 12.31 2.35 22.71
C CYS A 88 11.94 3.67 23.38
N GLN A 89 11.92 3.70 24.71
CA GLN A 89 11.97 4.94 25.49
C GLN A 89 13.41 5.19 25.92
N CYS A 90 14.01 6.28 25.43
CA CYS A 90 15.34 6.72 25.82
C CYS A 90 15.25 7.69 26.99
N PHE A 91 15.82 7.31 28.14
CA PHE A 91 15.76 8.12 29.36
C PHE A 91 16.90 9.14 29.40
N ASN A 92 16.56 10.43 29.36
CA ASN A 92 17.49 11.54 29.55
C ASN A 92 17.77 11.77 31.06
N THR A 93 18.51 10.87 31.69
CA THR A 93 19.16 11.17 32.98
C THR A 93 20.31 12.16 32.78
N LEU A 94 20.54 13.04 33.77
CA LEU A 94 21.42 14.22 33.71
C LEU A 94 22.94 13.96 33.56
N SER A 95 23.36 12.81 33.03
CA SER A 95 24.77 12.45 32.82
C SER A 95 24.95 11.46 31.66
N GLU A 96 25.17 12.01 30.45
CA GLU A 96 25.95 11.46 29.32
C GLU A 96 25.76 10.00 28.84
N MET A 97 24.67 9.31 29.20
CA MET A 97 24.38 7.98 28.65
C MET A 97 22.89 7.80 28.33
N ASN A 98 22.56 7.84 27.04
CA ASN A 98 21.23 7.52 26.53
C ASN A 98 20.97 6.01 26.64
N PHE A 99 20.40 5.57 27.75
CA PHE A 99 19.91 4.21 27.89
C PHE A 99 18.47 4.13 27.36
N CYS A 100 18.27 3.35 26.29
CA CYS A 100 16.96 3.10 25.72
C CYS A 100 16.51 1.69 26.08
N VAL A 101 15.38 1.58 26.80
CA VAL A 101 14.83 0.29 27.25
C VAL A 101 13.87 -0.24 26.18
N LEU A 102 13.97 -1.54 25.87
CA LEU A 102 13.00 -2.22 25.03
C LEU A 102 11.66 -2.36 25.78
N HIS A 103 10.70 -1.49 25.45
CA HIS A 103 9.40 -1.45 26.12
C HIS A 103 8.36 -2.36 25.45
N SER A 104 8.45 -2.55 24.12
CA SER A 104 7.58 -3.45 23.36
C SER A 104 8.36 -4.21 22.29
N TYR A 105 8.08 -5.51 22.10
CA TYR A 105 8.67 -6.33 21.03
C TYR A 105 7.71 -6.57 19.85
N TRP A 106 6.48 -6.09 19.96
CA TRP A 106 5.40 -6.44 19.03
C TRP A 106 5.60 -5.95 17.58
N PRO A 107 6.08 -4.73 17.30
CA PRO A 107 6.28 -4.28 15.92
C PRO A 107 7.33 -5.12 15.19
N VAL A 108 8.44 -5.45 15.86
CA VAL A 108 9.49 -6.32 15.31
C VAL A 108 8.96 -7.74 15.10
N LEU A 109 8.29 -8.33 16.10
CA LEU A 109 7.73 -9.68 15.98
C LEU A 109 6.72 -9.79 14.82
N THR A 110 5.84 -8.80 14.67
CA THR A 110 4.80 -8.81 13.65
C THR A 110 5.32 -8.43 12.26
N GLN A 111 6.37 -7.61 12.15
CA GLN A 111 7.14 -7.40 10.92
C GLN A 111 7.78 -8.72 10.46
N PHE A 112 8.45 -9.45 11.35
CA PHE A 112 9.05 -10.76 11.02
C PHE A 112 7.98 -11.77 10.58
N LEU A 113 6.81 -11.78 11.22
CA LEU A 113 5.66 -12.59 10.81
C LEU A 113 5.13 -12.20 9.42
N ALA A 114 5.02 -10.91 9.12
CA ALA A 114 4.61 -10.39 7.81
C ALA A 114 5.59 -10.82 6.69
N VAL A 115 6.89 -10.74 6.95
CA VAL A 115 7.95 -11.21 6.04
C VAL A 115 7.87 -12.73 5.88
N ALA A 116 7.69 -13.50 6.95
CA ALA A 116 7.60 -14.96 6.89
C ALA A 116 6.39 -15.46 6.09
N LEU A 117 5.20 -14.88 6.33
CA LEU A 117 3.97 -15.18 5.57
C LEU A 117 4.15 -14.90 4.08
N SER A 118 4.74 -13.77 3.74
CA SER A 118 5.05 -13.40 2.35
C SER A 118 6.08 -14.34 1.71
N GLY A 119 7.08 -14.75 2.50
CA GLY A 119 8.16 -15.64 2.08
C GLY A 119 7.70 -17.02 1.64
N ILE A 120 6.67 -17.57 2.28
CA ILE A 120 6.05 -18.85 1.90
C ILE A 120 5.56 -18.77 0.44
N CYS A 121 4.82 -17.73 0.08
CA CYS A 121 4.31 -17.54 -1.28
C CYS A 121 5.43 -17.23 -2.29
N LEU A 122 6.43 -16.43 -1.90
CA LEU A 122 7.57 -16.07 -2.77
C LEU A 122 8.48 -17.28 -3.10
N ALA A 123 8.58 -18.27 -2.21
CA ALA A 123 9.43 -19.45 -2.39
C ALA A 123 9.06 -20.30 -3.62
N GLY A 124 7.78 -20.35 -3.99
CA GLY A 124 7.29 -20.96 -5.24
C GLY A 124 7.26 -20.02 -6.45
N GLY A 125 7.64 -18.75 -6.27
CA GLY A 125 7.63 -17.70 -7.27
C GLY A 125 6.23 -17.38 -7.79
N VAL A 126 6.17 -16.83 -9.01
CA VAL A 126 4.95 -16.28 -9.62
C VAL A 126 3.73 -17.21 -9.57
N LYS A 127 3.92 -18.53 -9.72
CA LYS A 127 2.81 -19.51 -9.64
C LYS A 127 2.14 -19.56 -8.25
N TRP A 128 2.88 -19.29 -7.19
CA TRP A 128 2.36 -19.29 -5.82
C TRP A 128 1.86 -17.90 -5.42
N ILE A 129 2.50 -16.83 -5.91
CA ILE A 129 1.99 -15.46 -5.82
C ILE A 129 0.60 -15.34 -6.48
N GLU A 130 0.43 -15.92 -7.66
CA GLU A 130 -0.86 -15.98 -8.36
C GLU A 130 -1.94 -16.69 -7.52
N LYS A 131 -1.62 -17.87 -6.97
CA LYS A 131 -2.54 -18.61 -6.10
C LYS A 131 -2.90 -17.85 -4.83
N ALA A 132 -1.95 -17.12 -4.24
CA ALA A 132 -2.20 -16.26 -3.09
C ALA A 132 -3.15 -15.12 -3.48
N ASN A 133 -2.84 -14.37 -4.55
CA ASN A 133 -3.62 -13.19 -4.95
C ASN A 133 -5.03 -13.55 -5.45
N ILE A 134 -5.23 -14.71 -6.09
CA ILE A 134 -6.55 -15.28 -6.43
C ILE A 134 -7.44 -15.48 -5.18
N ILE A 135 -6.86 -15.62 -3.99
CA ILE A 135 -7.61 -15.71 -2.73
C ILE A 135 -7.68 -14.35 -2.03
N LEU A 136 -6.53 -13.68 -1.86
CA LEU A 136 -6.39 -12.45 -1.08
C LEU A 136 -7.20 -11.29 -1.66
N VAL A 137 -7.13 -11.07 -2.97
CA VAL A 137 -7.76 -9.90 -3.61
C VAL A 137 -9.29 -10.03 -3.68
N PRO A 138 -9.90 -11.18 -4.06
CA PRO A 138 -11.34 -11.34 -3.96
C PRO A 138 -11.86 -11.30 -2.52
N LEU A 139 -11.11 -11.83 -1.54
CA LEU A 139 -11.47 -11.72 -0.12
C LEU A 139 -11.49 -10.26 0.35
N LEU A 140 -10.46 -9.47 0.00
CA LEU A 140 -10.42 -8.03 0.24
C LEU A 140 -11.63 -7.31 -0.37
N LEU A 141 -11.91 -7.54 -1.66
CA LEU A 141 -13.03 -6.91 -2.35
C LEU A 141 -14.38 -7.26 -1.72
N PHE A 142 -14.57 -8.53 -1.32
CA PHE A 142 -15.77 -8.97 -0.62
C PHE A 142 -15.94 -8.26 0.72
N ILE A 143 -14.88 -8.15 1.53
CA ILE A 143 -14.93 -7.46 2.82
C ILE A 143 -15.28 -5.98 2.63
N ILE A 144 -14.63 -5.29 1.68
CA ILE A 144 -14.90 -3.86 1.42
C ILE A 144 -16.35 -3.63 0.98
N VAL A 145 -16.87 -4.45 0.06
CA VAL A 145 -18.26 -4.33 -0.40
C VAL A 145 -19.26 -4.63 0.72
N PHE A 146 -19.01 -5.65 1.54
CA PHE A 146 -19.83 -5.98 2.72
C PHE A 146 -19.85 -4.83 3.74
N MET A 147 -18.66 -4.31 4.11
CA MET A 147 -18.55 -3.23 5.09
C MET A 147 -19.10 -1.91 4.58
N PHE A 148 -18.91 -1.58 3.30
CA PHE A 148 -19.55 -0.46 2.62
C PHE A 148 -21.08 -0.58 2.70
N GLY A 149 -21.64 -1.73 2.32
CA GLY A 149 -23.09 -1.99 2.35
C GLY A 149 -23.67 -1.87 3.77
N TRP A 150 -22.95 -2.35 4.79
CA TRP A 150 -23.33 -2.12 6.18
C TRP A 150 -23.25 -0.63 6.58
N ALA A 151 -22.16 0.06 6.24
CA ALA A 151 -21.89 1.43 6.67
C ALA A 151 -22.94 2.44 6.14
N ILE A 152 -23.39 2.28 4.89
CA ILE A 152 -24.41 3.17 4.30
C ILE A 152 -25.83 2.95 4.88
N THR A 153 -26.08 1.84 5.58
CA THR A 153 -27.37 1.59 6.27
C THR A 153 -27.40 2.15 7.70
N ARG A 154 -26.34 2.85 8.14
CA ARG A 154 -26.29 3.41 9.49
C ARG A 154 -26.98 4.77 9.53
N GLN A 155 -27.67 5.06 10.64
CA GLN A 155 -28.29 6.37 10.87
C GLN A 155 -27.21 7.47 10.90
N TYR A 156 -27.44 8.58 10.19
CA TYR A 156 -26.51 9.69 9.97
C TYR A 156 -25.32 9.39 9.04
N ALA A 157 -25.30 8.23 8.35
CA ALA A 157 -24.32 7.95 7.30
C ALA A 157 -24.37 8.99 6.17
N GLU A 158 -25.57 9.46 5.83
CA GLU A 158 -25.81 10.48 4.82
C GLU A 158 -25.07 11.78 5.12
N ILE A 159 -24.88 12.14 6.39
CA ILE A 159 -24.13 13.35 6.78
C ILE A 159 -22.63 13.19 6.48
N GLY A 160 -22.08 11.99 6.67
CA GLY A 160 -20.70 11.64 6.30
C GLY A 160 -20.51 11.64 4.78
N ILE A 161 -21.45 11.04 4.04
CA ILE A 161 -21.47 11.02 2.56
C ILE A 161 -21.55 12.44 2.00
N THR A 162 -22.49 13.25 2.49
CA THR A 162 -22.61 14.67 2.10
C THR A 162 -21.33 15.43 2.41
N PHE A 163 -20.63 15.14 3.51
CA PHE A 163 -19.35 15.79 3.79
C PHE A 163 -18.29 15.44 2.73
N LEU A 164 -18.13 14.15 2.42
CA LEU A 164 -17.15 13.66 1.44
C LEU A 164 -17.36 14.26 0.03
N PHE A 165 -18.61 14.45 -0.38
CA PHE A 165 -18.98 14.98 -1.70
C PHE A 165 -19.29 16.50 -1.72
N THR A 166 -19.03 17.25 -0.65
CA THR A 166 -19.15 18.72 -0.66
C THR A 166 -17.79 19.36 -0.97
N PRO A 167 -17.55 19.86 -2.19
CA PRO A 167 -16.26 20.45 -2.55
C PRO A 167 -16.04 21.81 -1.87
N SER A 168 -14.86 22.00 -1.28
CA SER A 168 -14.40 23.32 -0.82
C SER A 168 -13.62 24.00 -1.93
N TRP A 169 -14.30 24.72 -2.84
CA TRP A 169 -13.67 25.30 -4.05
C TRP A 169 -12.41 26.15 -3.79
N SER A 170 -12.30 26.79 -2.63
CA SER A 170 -11.11 27.52 -2.20
C SER A 170 -9.84 26.66 -2.13
N THR A 171 -9.94 25.35 -1.87
CA THR A 171 -8.75 24.49 -1.69
C THR A 171 -7.99 24.22 -2.98
N PHE A 172 -8.64 24.37 -4.14
CA PHE A 172 -7.99 24.21 -5.45
C PHE A 172 -6.93 25.28 -5.74
N THR A 173 -6.94 26.40 -5.00
CA THR A 173 -5.92 27.45 -5.13
C THR A 173 -4.60 27.12 -4.40
N TYR A 174 -4.58 26.11 -3.53
CA TYR A 174 -3.38 25.73 -2.79
C TYR A 174 -2.55 24.69 -3.57
N PRO A 175 -1.28 24.99 -3.94
CA PRO A 175 -0.42 24.04 -4.67
C PRO A 175 -0.22 22.71 -3.95
N ASN A 176 -0.17 22.74 -2.61
CA ASN A 176 0.00 21.56 -1.77
C ASN A 176 -1.12 20.52 -1.97
N LEU A 177 -2.33 20.92 -2.33
CA LEU A 177 -3.42 19.98 -2.64
C LEU A 177 -3.09 19.16 -3.90
N TRP A 178 -2.60 19.83 -4.94
CA TRP A 178 -2.24 19.19 -6.21
C TRP A 178 -1.01 18.28 -6.07
N ILE A 179 0.00 18.71 -5.29
CA ILE A 179 1.17 17.89 -4.97
C ILE A 179 0.76 16.63 -4.19
N ALA A 180 -0.08 16.78 -3.16
CA ALA A 180 -0.60 15.66 -2.38
C ALA A 180 -1.47 14.70 -3.23
N ALA A 181 -2.34 15.23 -4.08
CA ALA A 181 -3.19 14.42 -4.96
C ALA A 181 -2.37 13.66 -6.02
N ALA A 182 -1.37 14.30 -6.63
CA ALA A 182 -0.47 13.66 -7.59
C ALA A 182 0.40 12.59 -6.92
N GLY A 183 0.97 12.89 -5.75
CA GLY A 183 1.74 11.94 -4.94
C GLY A 183 0.90 10.74 -4.51
N GLN A 184 -0.31 10.97 -4.00
CA GLN A 184 -1.24 9.90 -3.61
C GLN A 184 -1.60 9.04 -4.82
N ASN A 185 -1.98 9.61 -5.96
CA ASN A 185 -2.33 8.83 -7.15
C ASN A 185 -1.14 8.00 -7.68
N ALA A 186 0.08 8.56 -7.62
CA ALA A 186 1.30 7.83 -7.98
C ALA A 186 1.59 6.67 -7.01
N PHE A 187 1.38 6.85 -5.70
CA PHE A 187 1.55 5.80 -4.71
C PHE A 187 0.45 4.72 -4.78
N ASP A 188 -0.81 5.13 -4.89
CA ASP A 188 -2.02 4.29 -4.86
C ASP A 188 -2.13 3.39 -6.11
N THR A 189 -1.72 3.89 -7.28
CA THR A 189 -1.58 3.06 -8.50
C THR A 189 -0.20 2.41 -8.62
N SER A 190 0.69 2.68 -7.66
CA SER A 190 2.08 2.25 -7.64
C SER A 190 2.83 2.59 -8.94
N SER A 191 2.54 3.77 -9.48
CA SER A 191 3.17 4.34 -10.67
C SER A 191 4.63 4.69 -10.39
N GLY A 192 5.47 4.55 -11.42
CA GLY A 192 6.92 4.79 -11.31
C GLY A 192 7.69 3.77 -10.47
N MET A 193 7.03 3.08 -9.56
CA MET A 193 7.55 1.88 -8.93
C MET A 193 7.63 0.74 -9.97
N GLY A 194 6.49 0.42 -10.65
CA GLY A 194 6.41 -0.31 -11.94
C GLY A 194 6.07 -1.82 -12.08
N ILE A 195 5.29 -2.54 -11.23
CA ILE A 195 5.06 -4.01 -11.44
C ILE A 195 4.29 -4.37 -12.68
N MET A 196 3.53 -3.43 -13.23
CA MET A 196 2.96 -3.64 -14.55
C MET A 196 4.05 -4.11 -15.52
N THR A 197 5.30 -3.68 -15.34
CA THR A 197 6.48 -4.18 -16.06
C THR A 197 7.00 -5.56 -15.58
N THR A 198 7.03 -5.91 -14.28
CA THR A 198 7.54 -7.23 -13.80
C THR A 198 6.53 -8.33 -14.07
N TYR A 199 5.26 -8.06 -13.84
CA TYR A 199 4.18 -8.98 -14.18
C TYR A 199 3.97 -9.08 -15.70
N SER A 200 4.22 -8.03 -16.50
CA SER A 200 4.21 -8.19 -17.97
C SER A 200 5.30 -9.11 -18.49
N THR A 201 6.47 -9.24 -17.84
CA THR A 201 7.45 -10.30 -18.21
C THR A 201 6.99 -11.73 -17.93
N PHE A 202 5.84 -11.92 -17.25
CA PHE A 202 5.19 -13.23 -17.08
C PHE A 202 3.88 -13.38 -17.87
N MET A 203 3.48 -12.35 -18.62
CA MET A 203 2.31 -12.32 -19.50
C MET A 203 2.63 -12.79 -20.92
N SER A 204 1.60 -13.17 -21.66
CA SER A 204 1.67 -13.50 -23.09
C SER A 204 1.35 -12.27 -23.95
N ARG A 205 1.62 -12.36 -25.26
CA ARG A 205 1.21 -11.33 -26.24
C ARG A 205 -0.32 -11.12 -26.31
N ASP A 206 -1.10 -12.11 -25.91
CA ASP A 206 -2.57 -12.13 -25.88
C ASP A 206 -3.15 -11.59 -24.56
N SER A 207 -2.31 -11.17 -23.61
CA SER A 207 -2.73 -10.74 -22.26
C SER A 207 -3.31 -9.31 -22.20
N ARG A 208 -3.99 -8.85 -23.27
CA ARG A 208 -4.78 -7.61 -23.39
C ARG A 208 -4.34 -6.44 -22.49
N ILE A 209 -3.06 -6.06 -22.62
CA ILE A 209 -2.36 -5.14 -21.72
C ILE A 209 -3.04 -3.77 -21.69
N VAL A 210 -3.49 -3.22 -22.83
CA VAL A 210 -4.17 -1.93 -22.91
C VAL A 210 -5.46 -1.96 -22.11
N ALA A 211 -6.29 -3.00 -22.27
CA ALA A 211 -7.51 -3.17 -21.49
C ALA A 211 -7.23 -3.24 -19.98
N TYR A 212 -6.16 -3.95 -19.57
CA TYR A 212 -5.79 -4.07 -18.16
C TYR A 212 -5.23 -2.76 -17.58
N SER A 213 -4.46 -1.99 -18.36
CA SER A 213 -3.95 -0.67 -17.95
C SER A 213 -5.06 0.35 -17.67
N PHE A 214 -6.26 0.19 -18.24
CA PHE A 214 -7.45 0.95 -17.83
C PHE A 214 -8.18 0.31 -16.64
N LEU A 215 -8.41 -0.99 -16.69
CA LEU A 215 -9.21 -1.71 -15.68
C LEU A 215 -8.61 -1.60 -14.27
N ILE A 216 -7.28 -1.72 -14.17
CA ILE A 216 -6.55 -1.79 -12.90
C ILE A 216 -6.68 -0.47 -12.10
N PRO A 217 -6.34 0.72 -12.64
CA PRO A 217 -6.58 1.98 -11.94
C PRO A 217 -8.06 2.29 -11.66
N ILE A 218 -8.98 1.83 -12.51
CA ILE A 218 -10.43 2.01 -12.27
C ILE A 218 -10.86 1.20 -11.03
N ILE A 219 -10.49 -0.07 -10.95
CA ILE A 219 -10.79 -0.91 -9.78
C ILE A 219 -10.14 -0.32 -8.52
N ASN A 220 -8.88 0.12 -8.61
CA ASN A 220 -8.17 0.74 -7.50
C ASN A 220 -8.92 1.98 -6.96
N ASN A 221 -9.26 2.92 -7.83
CA ASN A 221 -10.00 4.13 -7.44
C ASN A 221 -11.41 3.82 -6.89
N LEU A 222 -12.10 2.80 -7.41
CA LEU A 222 -13.38 2.35 -6.86
C LEU A 222 -13.23 1.77 -5.44
N VAL A 223 -12.17 1.01 -5.18
CA VAL A 223 -11.84 0.49 -3.85
C VAL A 223 -11.55 1.64 -2.88
N SER A 224 -10.69 2.60 -3.27
CA SER A 224 -10.39 3.80 -2.47
C SER A 224 -11.63 4.65 -2.20
N LEU A 225 -12.56 4.76 -3.17
CA LEU A 225 -13.84 5.44 -3.01
C LEU A 225 -14.79 4.72 -2.04
N TYR A 226 -14.94 3.40 -2.16
CA TYR A 226 -15.79 2.60 -1.26
C TYR A 226 -15.25 2.61 0.17
N ALA A 227 -13.92 2.48 0.35
CA ALA A 227 -13.27 2.61 1.65
C ALA A 227 -13.50 4.01 2.25
N SER A 228 -13.40 5.08 1.45
CA SER A 228 -13.70 6.44 1.89
C SER A 228 -15.16 6.59 2.34
N ILE A 229 -16.13 6.18 1.52
CA ILE A 229 -17.55 6.25 1.88
C ILE A 229 -17.85 5.45 3.15
N MET A 230 -17.30 4.24 3.28
CA MET A 230 -17.42 3.39 4.46
C MET A 230 -16.90 4.08 5.72
N ILE A 231 -15.68 4.65 5.68
CA ILE A 231 -15.07 5.34 6.82
C ILE A 231 -15.89 6.58 7.19
N PHE A 232 -16.16 7.47 6.24
CA PHE A 232 -16.92 8.71 6.52
C PHE A 232 -18.33 8.42 7.04
N SER A 233 -19.04 7.44 6.48
CA SER A 233 -20.36 7.02 6.97
C SER A 233 -20.29 6.49 8.40
N THR A 234 -19.33 5.60 8.69
CA THR A 234 -19.18 4.95 10.01
C THR A 234 -18.77 5.96 11.09
N VAL A 235 -17.81 6.84 10.79
CA VAL A 235 -17.30 7.85 11.73
C VAL A 235 -18.41 8.85 12.09
N PHE A 236 -19.09 9.42 11.10
CA PHE A 236 -20.16 10.40 11.34
C PHE A 236 -21.35 9.76 12.06
N SER A 237 -21.80 8.59 11.60
CA SER A 237 -22.88 7.85 12.24
C SER A 237 -22.61 7.59 13.72
N THR A 238 -21.41 7.07 14.03
CA THR A 238 -21.05 6.69 15.39
C THR A 238 -20.93 7.92 16.30
N ILE A 239 -20.18 8.96 15.89
CA ILE A 239 -19.94 10.11 16.76
C ILE A 239 -21.21 10.92 17.00
N ILE A 240 -22.08 11.09 16.00
CA ILE A 240 -23.35 11.81 16.18
C ILE A 240 -24.27 11.07 17.15
N GLN A 241 -24.25 9.73 17.14
CA GLN A 241 -25.04 8.92 18.09
C GLN A 241 -24.46 8.90 19.50
N THR A 242 -23.13 8.84 19.67
CA THR A 242 -22.51 8.78 21.01
C THR A 242 -22.29 10.15 21.66
N SER A 243 -22.14 11.20 20.85
CA SER A 243 -21.67 12.51 21.26
C SER A 243 -22.44 13.64 20.54
N PRO A 244 -23.77 13.78 20.76
CA PRO A 244 -24.65 14.63 19.96
C PRO A 244 -24.36 16.14 20.05
N THR A 245 -23.52 16.58 21.00
CA THR A 245 -23.06 17.97 21.14
C THR A 245 -21.84 18.30 20.28
N VAL A 246 -21.22 17.32 19.62
CA VAL A 246 -20.00 17.48 18.83
C VAL A 246 -20.31 18.12 17.47
N THR A 247 -19.61 19.20 17.15
CA THR A 247 -19.77 19.92 15.88
C THR A 247 -19.18 19.13 14.70
N ARG A 248 -19.71 19.38 13.50
CA ARG A 248 -19.18 18.78 12.25
C ARG A 248 -17.68 19.04 12.08
N SER A 249 -17.19 20.22 12.47
CA SER A 249 -15.77 20.57 12.40
C SER A 249 -14.90 19.77 13.38
N ALA A 250 -15.42 19.40 14.56
CA ALA A 250 -14.72 18.52 15.49
C ALA A 250 -14.64 17.07 14.97
N ILE A 251 -15.71 16.55 14.35
CA ILE A 251 -15.67 15.24 13.66
C ILE A 251 -14.62 15.24 12.54
N VAL A 252 -14.56 16.32 11.75
CA VAL A 252 -13.55 16.47 10.69
C VAL A 252 -12.14 16.62 11.26
N LYS A 253 -11.96 17.29 12.41
CA LYS A 253 -10.68 17.36 13.10
C LYS A 253 -10.22 15.97 13.52
N LEU A 254 -11.11 15.14 14.08
CA LEU A 254 -10.84 13.75 14.45
C LEU A 254 -10.41 12.89 13.26
N ILE A 255 -11.11 12.97 12.13
CA ILE A 255 -10.72 12.26 10.88
C ILE A 255 -9.35 12.73 10.39
N LYS A 256 -9.03 14.02 10.59
CA LYS A 256 -7.72 14.63 10.28
C LYS A 256 -6.69 14.48 11.41
N THR A 257 -7.00 13.80 12.51
CA THR A 257 -6.04 13.55 13.60
C THR A 257 -5.09 12.43 13.16
N SER A 258 -4.13 12.82 12.34
CA SER A 258 -2.94 12.04 12.07
C SER A 258 -2.12 11.91 13.36
N GLY A 259 -2.24 10.75 14.03
CA GLY A 259 -1.17 10.27 14.91
C GLY A 259 0.16 10.12 14.12
N PRO A 260 1.29 9.87 14.81
CA PRO A 260 2.60 9.73 14.16
C PRO A 260 2.56 8.84 12.91
N GLY A 261 3.02 9.37 11.77
CA GLY A 261 2.96 8.67 10.48
C GLY A 261 1.56 8.55 9.84
N SER A 262 0.60 9.45 10.14
CA SER A 262 -0.77 9.44 9.58
C SER A 262 -1.64 8.24 9.99
N THR A 263 -1.34 7.64 11.14
CA THR A 263 -1.86 6.32 11.54
C THR A 263 -3.02 6.36 12.55
N GLY A 264 -3.22 7.51 13.21
CA GLY A 264 -4.16 7.66 14.33
C GLY A 264 -5.62 7.28 14.01
N LEU A 265 -6.15 7.62 12.83
CA LEU A 265 -7.51 7.21 12.46
C LEU A 265 -7.65 5.68 12.46
N THR A 266 -6.75 4.99 11.76
CA THR A 266 -6.79 3.54 11.55
C THR A 266 -6.54 2.75 12.83
N PHE A 267 -5.53 3.12 13.62
CA PHE A 267 -5.06 2.29 14.74
C PHE A 267 -5.54 2.76 16.12
N THR A 268 -5.91 4.04 16.27
CA THR A 268 -6.52 4.56 17.52
C THR A 268 -8.04 4.57 17.41
N TRP A 269 -8.60 5.19 16.36
CA TRP A 269 -10.03 5.51 16.31
C TRP A 269 -10.93 4.41 15.76
N ILE A 270 -10.53 3.67 14.72
CA ILE A 270 -11.37 2.59 14.15
C ILE A 270 -11.77 1.53 15.20
N PRO A 271 -10.86 1.01 16.07
CA PRO A 271 -11.26 0.11 17.16
C PRO A 271 -12.27 0.73 18.13
N VAL A 272 -12.10 2.02 18.47
CA VAL A 272 -12.97 2.76 19.40
C VAL A 272 -14.36 2.98 18.80
N LEU A 273 -14.44 3.29 17.50
CA LEU A 273 -15.70 3.45 16.77
C LEU A 273 -16.44 2.12 16.65
N PHE A 274 -15.74 1.03 16.32
CA PHE A 274 -16.37 -0.28 16.24
C PHE A 274 -16.81 -0.82 17.60
N SER A 275 -16.16 -0.48 18.72
CA SER A 275 -16.60 -0.91 20.07
C SER A 275 -18.06 -0.56 20.38
N LYS A 276 -18.60 0.50 19.77
CA LYS A 276 -19.97 0.99 19.97
C LYS A 276 -21.05 0.02 19.44
N PHE A 277 -20.67 -0.94 18.58
CA PHE A 277 -21.56 -1.98 18.04
C PHE A 277 -21.38 -3.35 18.74
N GLY A 278 -20.74 -3.38 19.91
CA GLY A 278 -20.60 -4.59 20.73
C GLY A 278 -19.90 -5.74 20.01
N LEU A 279 -20.46 -6.96 20.10
CA LEU A 279 -19.90 -8.14 19.46
C LEU A 279 -19.86 -8.03 17.93
N PHE A 280 -20.88 -7.43 17.30
CA PHE A 280 -20.89 -7.23 15.86
C PHE A 280 -19.82 -6.21 15.43
N GLY A 281 -19.63 -5.17 16.22
CA GLY A 281 -18.52 -4.22 16.07
C GLY A 281 -17.15 -4.89 16.12
N ARG A 282 -16.94 -5.82 17.06
CA ARG A 282 -15.73 -6.63 17.12
C ARG A 282 -15.47 -7.41 15.82
N ILE A 283 -16.50 -8.02 15.24
CA ILE A 283 -16.41 -8.72 13.95
C ILE A 283 -16.05 -7.74 12.82
N LEU A 284 -16.69 -6.57 12.76
CA LEU A 284 -16.36 -5.53 11.76
C LEU A 284 -14.93 -5.02 11.89
N CYS A 285 -14.42 -4.85 13.10
CA CYS A 285 -13.04 -4.45 13.36
C CYS A 285 -12.05 -5.54 12.91
N ALA A 286 -12.33 -6.80 13.21
CA ALA A 286 -11.53 -7.93 12.73
C ALA A 286 -11.56 -8.03 11.20
N LEU A 287 -12.72 -7.84 10.55
CA LEU A 287 -12.82 -7.82 9.08
C LEU A 287 -12.04 -6.65 8.47
N PHE A 288 -12.11 -5.46 9.06
CA PHE A 288 -11.35 -4.28 8.63
C PHE A 288 -9.84 -4.54 8.63
N PHE A 289 -9.28 -5.03 9.74
CA PHE A 289 -7.86 -5.35 9.80
C PHE A 289 -7.47 -6.56 8.94
N LEU A 290 -8.35 -7.56 8.80
CA LEU A 290 -8.14 -8.67 7.87
C LEU A 290 -8.03 -8.16 6.42
N CYS A 291 -8.88 -7.21 6.04
CA CYS A 291 -8.80 -6.54 4.74
C CYS A 291 -7.44 -5.85 4.55
N LEU A 292 -6.98 -5.06 5.53
CA LEU A 292 -5.66 -4.42 5.47
C LEU A 292 -4.50 -5.43 5.43
N VAL A 293 -4.62 -6.58 6.10
CA VAL A 293 -3.64 -7.68 6.01
C VAL A 293 -3.65 -8.31 4.61
N CYS A 294 -4.82 -8.56 4.01
CA CYS A 294 -4.93 -9.07 2.65
C CYS A 294 -4.31 -8.11 1.62
N ALA A 295 -4.60 -6.81 1.74
CA ALA A 295 -3.98 -5.76 0.92
C ALA A 295 -2.45 -5.75 1.07
N GLY A 296 -1.96 -5.67 2.31
CA GLY A 296 -0.54 -5.54 2.57
C GLY A 296 0.26 -6.78 2.17
N ILE A 297 -0.29 -7.99 2.35
CA ILE A 297 0.37 -9.20 1.84
C ILE A 297 0.44 -9.17 0.32
N SER A 298 -0.66 -8.90 -0.41
CA SER A 298 -0.60 -8.89 -1.88
C SER A 298 0.41 -7.87 -2.41
N SER A 299 0.46 -6.70 -1.77
CA SER A 299 1.43 -5.63 -2.03
C SER A 299 2.88 -6.07 -1.79
N LEU A 300 3.16 -6.64 -0.62
CA LEU A 300 4.51 -7.06 -0.23
C LEU A 300 5.04 -8.23 -1.07
N LEU A 301 4.17 -9.17 -1.48
CA LEU A 301 4.51 -10.22 -2.45
C LEU A 301 4.97 -9.61 -3.77
N SER A 302 4.28 -8.57 -4.22
CA SER A 302 4.61 -7.85 -5.44
C SER A 302 5.94 -7.09 -5.30
N ILE A 303 6.09 -6.22 -4.29
CA ILE A 303 7.30 -5.41 -4.08
C ILE A 303 8.55 -6.30 -3.85
N THR A 304 8.43 -7.41 -3.13
CA THR A 304 9.59 -8.30 -2.89
C THR A 304 10.00 -9.05 -4.16
N GLN A 305 9.05 -9.42 -5.03
CA GLN A 305 9.32 -10.17 -6.27
C GLN A 305 10.20 -9.39 -7.26
N ILE A 306 10.29 -8.06 -7.14
CA ILE A 306 11.23 -7.24 -7.91
C ILE A 306 12.68 -7.60 -7.57
N GLY A 307 13.03 -7.56 -6.29
CA GLY A 307 14.39 -7.83 -5.80
C GLY A 307 14.80 -9.29 -6.06
N VAL A 308 13.84 -10.21 -5.96
CA VAL A 308 14.04 -11.62 -6.35
C VAL A 308 14.37 -11.75 -7.84
N LEU A 309 13.63 -11.07 -8.72
CA LEU A 309 13.90 -11.11 -10.16
C LEU A 309 15.22 -10.40 -10.51
N ALA A 310 15.56 -9.35 -9.77
CA ALA A 310 16.81 -8.62 -9.89
C ALA A 310 18.04 -9.51 -9.63
N MET A 311 18.04 -10.22 -8.51
CA MET A 311 19.12 -11.15 -8.18
C MET A 311 19.20 -12.32 -9.18
N LYS A 312 18.09 -12.77 -9.77
CA LYS A 312 18.10 -13.82 -10.79
C LYS A 312 18.81 -13.42 -12.08
N GLU A 313 18.80 -12.14 -12.45
CA GLU A 313 19.58 -11.62 -13.59
C GLU A 313 21.09 -11.56 -13.30
N LEU A 314 21.48 -11.62 -12.02
CA LEU A 314 22.85 -11.85 -11.56
C LEU A 314 23.16 -13.36 -11.38
N ASN A 315 22.34 -14.25 -11.96
CA ASN A 315 22.42 -15.71 -11.85
C ASN A 315 22.22 -16.29 -10.43
N VAL A 316 21.67 -15.52 -9.49
CA VAL A 316 21.33 -16.05 -8.14
C VAL A 316 20.12 -17.00 -8.25
N PRO A 317 20.18 -18.23 -7.71
CA PRO A 317 19.07 -19.17 -7.79
C PRO A 317 17.85 -18.67 -7.01
N HIS A 318 16.64 -18.92 -7.55
CA HIS A 318 15.39 -18.31 -7.07
C HIS A 318 15.17 -18.38 -5.56
N ARG A 319 15.38 -19.56 -4.94
CA ARG A 319 15.18 -19.73 -3.49
C ARG A 319 16.19 -18.94 -2.65
N LEU A 320 17.43 -18.80 -3.12
CA LEU A 320 18.44 -17.99 -2.44
C LEU A 320 18.13 -16.49 -2.61
N ALA A 321 17.70 -16.06 -3.80
CA ALA A 321 17.26 -14.69 -4.02
C ALA A 321 16.05 -14.31 -3.13
N VAL A 322 15.09 -15.23 -2.95
CA VAL A 322 13.98 -15.06 -1.99
C VAL A 322 14.52 -14.95 -0.55
N ALA A 323 15.38 -15.87 -0.12
CA ALA A 323 15.95 -15.82 1.23
C ALA A 323 16.72 -14.52 1.51
N ILE A 324 17.56 -14.07 0.58
CA ILE A 324 18.31 -12.80 0.70
C ILE A 324 17.35 -11.61 0.80
N ALA A 325 16.35 -11.52 -0.09
CA ALA A 325 15.38 -10.43 -0.07
C ALA A 325 14.60 -10.34 1.24
N LEU A 326 14.14 -11.49 1.76
CA LEU A 326 13.39 -11.57 3.01
C LEU A 326 14.25 -11.26 4.25
N ILE A 327 15.47 -11.82 4.32
CA ILE A 327 16.39 -11.56 5.44
C ILE A 327 16.76 -10.07 5.47
N ALA A 328 17.07 -9.48 4.31
CA ALA A 328 17.44 -8.08 4.25
C ALA A 328 16.23 -7.15 4.54
N SER A 329 15.04 -7.47 4.02
CA SER A 329 13.78 -6.78 4.37
C SER A 329 13.49 -6.83 5.87
N ALA A 330 13.64 -8.00 6.51
CA ALA A 330 13.47 -8.15 7.95
C ALA A 330 14.49 -7.32 8.75
N LEU A 331 15.78 -7.45 8.45
CA LEU A 331 16.85 -6.80 9.21
C LEU A 331 16.90 -5.28 9.01
N ILE A 332 16.78 -4.79 7.77
CA ILE A 332 16.84 -3.36 7.44
C ILE A 332 15.53 -2.65 7.83
N GLY A 333 14.42 -3.38 7.99
CA GLY A 333 13.19 -2.84 8.55
C GLY A 333 13.19 -2.65 10.08
N ILE A 334 14.14 -3.26 10.83
CA ILE A 334 14.19 -3.16 12.30
C ILE A 334 14.21 -1.70 12.80
N PRO A 335 15.03 -0.77 12.27
CA PRO A 335 14.99 0.64 12.70
C PRO A 335 13.61 1.29 12.49
N SER A 336 12.88 0.94 11.43
CA SER A 336 11.50 1.40 11.19
C SER A 336 10.49 0.75 12.14
N ALA A 337 10.73 -0.48 12.60
CA ALA A 337 9.90 -1.13 13.61
C ALA A 337 10.15 -0.59 15.02
N ILE A 338 11.36 -0.11 15.31
CA ILE A 338 11.74 0.42 16.63
C ILE A 338 11.41 1.92 16.77
N TYR A 339 11.63 2.72 15.72
CA TYR A 339 11.53 4.18 15.77
C TYR A 339 10.50 4.71 14.78
N LEU A 340 9.37 5.21 15.31
CA LEU A 340 8.28 5.81 14.52
C LEU A 340 8.74 6.98 13.62
N ASP A 341 9.66 7.81 14.10
CA ASP A 341 10.23 8.92 13.32
C ASP A 341 11.09 8.41 12.16
N PHE A 342 11.82 7.30 12.36
CA PHE A 342 12.59 6.67 11.29
C PHE A 342 11.66 6.07 10.23
N LEU A 343 10.60 5.37 10.64
CA LEU A 343 9.56 4.87 9.73
C LEU A 343 8.94 6.03 8.93
N THR A 344 8.53 7.10 9.60
CA THR A 344 7.95 8.30 8.98
C THR A 344 8.94 8.96 8.00
N ASN A 345 10.23 8.98 8.32
CA ASN A 345 11.26 9.45 7.40
C ASN A 345 11.40 8.54 6.18
N GLN A 346 11.42 7.21 6.34
CA GLN A 346 11.50 6.27 5.22
C GLN A 346 10.29 6.39 4.29
N ASP A 347 9.08 6.41 4.86
CA ASP A 347 7.82 6.53 4.11
C ASP A 347 7.81 7.79 3.23
N ASN A 348 8.07 8.96 3.82
CA ASN A 348 8.19 10.22 3.09
C ASN A 348 9.32 10.20 2.04
N THR A 349 10.53 9.78 2.42
CA THR A 349 11.72 9.83 1.55
C THR A 349 11.53 8.97 0.30
N TRP A 350 11.08 7.73 0.48
CA TRP A 350 10.89 6.80 -0.63
C TRP A 350 9.64 7.14 -1.42
N GLY A 351 8.58 7.65 -0.78
CA GLY A 351 7.41 8.24 -1.45
C GLY A 351 7.79 9.33 -2.47
N TYR A 352 8.64 10.29 -2.09
CA TYR A 352 9.18 11.27 -3.06
C TYR A 352 10.09 10.62 -4.11
N GLY A 353 10.89 9.62 -3.72
CA GLY A 353 11.70 8.84 -4.64
C GLY A 353 10.88 8.17 -5.76
N LEU A 354 9.62 7.79 -5.49
CA LEU A 354 8.72 7.22 -6.49
C LEU A 354 8.27 8.22 -7.57
N VAL A 355 8.12 9.50 -7.22
CA VAL A 355 7.80 10.55 -8.19
C VAL A 355 8.97 10.73 -9.17
N ILE A 356 10.20 10.75 -8.66
CA ILE A 356 11.43 10.77 -9.48
C ILE A 356 11.50 9.51 -10.35
N SER A 357 11.20 8.34 -9.76
CA SER A 357 11.16 7.06 -10.45
C SER A 357 10.15 7.06 -11.61
N GLY A 358 8.94 7.59 -11.40
CA GLY A 358 7.91 7.74 -12.42
C GLY A 358 8.31 8.69 -13.55
N PHE A 359 8.90 9.84 -13.21
CA PHE A 359 9.44 10.76 -14.20
C PHE A 359 10.52 10.10 -15.06
N LEU A 360 11.45 9.34 -14.46
CA LEU A 360 12.44 8.58 -15.20
C LEU A 360 11.78 7.55 -16.12
N PHE A 361 10.76 6.80 -15.68
CA PHE A 361 10.00 5.89 -16.55
C PHE A 361 9.38 6.61 -17.78
N CYS A 362 8.83 7.81 -17.61
CA CYS A 362 8.31 8.62 -18.72
C CYS A 362 9.42 9.07 -19.68
N LEU A 363 10.54 9.61 -19.15
CA LEU A 363 11.70 10.05 -19.94
C LEU A 363 12.22 8.94 -20.88
N LEU A 364 12.12 7.69 -20.47
CA LEU A 364 12.57 6.54 -21.26
C LEU A 364 11.64 6.24 -22.45
N VAL A 365 10.34 6.50 -22.31
CA VAL A 365 9.39 6.45 -23.44
C VAL A 365 9.57 7.65 -24.37
N ILE A 366 9.90 8.83 -23.81
CA ILE A 366 10.28 10.03 -24.58
C ILE A 366 11.50 9.75 -25.46
N VAL A 367 12.58 9.23 -24.89
CA VAL A 367 13.82 8.88 -25.61
C VAL A 367 13.61 7.78 -26.67
N TYR A 368 12.74 6.80 -26.42
CA TYR A 368 12.37 5.79 -27.42
C TYR A 368 11.50 6.36 -28.57
N GLY A 369 10.86 7.51 -28.34
CA GLY A 369 9.85 8.10 -29.21
C GLY A 369 8.44 7.63 -28.83
N PRO A 370 7.59 8.45 -28.19
CA PRO A 370 6.32 7.99 -27.63
C PRO A 370 5.34 7.38 -28.65
N ASN A 371 5.26 7.92 -29.88
CA ASN A 371 4.45 7.33 -30.94
C ASN A 371 5.03 5.99 -31.45
N ARG A 372 6.36 5.82 -31.42
CA ARG A 372 7.03 4.54 -31.74
C ARG A 372 6.75 3.50 -30.65
N TYR A 373 6.82 3.91 -29.38
CA TYR A 373 6.47 3.06 -28.23
C TYR A 373 5.03 2.53 -28.36
N ARG A 374 4.06 3.45 -28.52
CA ARG A 374 2.65 3.12 -28.72
C ARG A 374 2.43 2.15 -29.88
N ARG A 375 3.05 2.41 -31.05
CA ARG A 375 2.82 1.59 -32.23
C ARG A 375 3.50 0.22 -32.11
N VAL A 376 4.80 0.19 -31.84
CA VAL A 376 5.63 -1.03 -31.93
C VAL A 376 5.52 -1.92 -30.69
N LEU A 377 5.58 -1.34 -29.50
CA LEU A 377 5.66 -2.10 -28.24
C LEU A 377 4.30 -2.43 -27.63
N ILE A 378 3.25 -1.68 -28.00
CA ILE A 378 1.89 -1.92 -27.53
C ILE A 378 1.03 -2.51 -28.66
N ASN A 379 0.75 -1.74 -29.72
CA ASN A 379 -0.27 -2.10 -30.70
C ASN A 379 0.14 -3.20 -31.70
N GLU A 380 1.39 -3.20 -32.19
CA GLU A 380 1.93 -4.24 -33.09
C GLU A 380 2.37 -5.50 -32.32
N PHE A 381 2.73 -5.35 -31.04
CA PHE A 381 3.18 -6.47 -30.20
C PHE A 381 2.01 -7.25 -29.59
N GLY A 382 0.97 -6.56 -29.10
CA GLY A 382 -0.22 -7.19 -28.55
C GLY A 382 -1.02 -7.97 -29.60
N ILE A 383 -1.77 -8.98 -29.16
CA ILE A 383 -2.73 -9.76 -29.95
C ILE A 383 -4.08 -9.66 -29.24
N ASN A 384 -5.18 -9.52 -30.00
CA ASN A 384 -6.56 -9.42 -29.49
C ASN A 384 -6.82 -8.29 -28.46
N ASP A 385 -6.01 -7.23 -28.48
CA ASP A 385 -6.11 -6.10 -27.55
C ASP A 385 -6.76 -4.85 -28.18
N CYS A 386 -7.20 -3.93 -27.34
CA CYS A 386 -7.69 -2.62 -27.75
C CYS A 386 -6.51 -1.77 -28.26
N HIS A 387 -6.62 -1.21 -29.46
CA HIS A 387 -5.55 -0.39 -30.04
C HIS A 387 -5.39 0.95 -29.31
N LEU A 388 -4.23 1.21 -28.70
CA LEU A 388 -3.96 2.44 -27.95
C LEU A 388 -3.96 3.66 -28.89
N SER A 389 -4.86 4.61 -28.65
CA SER A 389 -5.05 5.80 -29.49
C SER A 389 -3.87 6.78 -29.42
N ILE A 390 -3.70 7.60 -30.46
CA ILE A 390 -2.67 8.64 -30.52
C ILE A 390 -2.88 9.75 -29.47
N PHE A 391 -4.09 9.92 -28.93
CA PHE A 391 -4.37 10.87 -27.85
C PHE A 391 -3.55 10.64 -26.56
N TRP A 392 -2.98 9.45 -26.38
CA TRP A 392 -2.10 9.15 -25.24
C TRP A 392 -0.65 9.61 -25.46
N VAL A 393 -0.26 9.96 -26.70
CA VAL A 393 1.11 10.41 -27.01
C VAL A 393 1.47 11.70 -26.24
N PRO A 394 0.65 12.77 -26.22
CA PRO A 394 0.96 14.00 -25.46
C PRO A 394 0.90 13.87 -23.93
N LEU A 395 0.45 12.73 -23.40
CA LEU A 395 0.45 12.44 -21.95
C LEU A 395 1.71 11.68 -21.51
N ILE A 396 2.51 11.21 -22.47
CA ILE A 396 3.74 10.43 -22.26
C ILE A 396 4.96 11.18 -22.84
N ALA A 397 4.72 12.17 -23.71
CA ALA A 397 5.70 13.09 -24.29
C ALA A 397 5.97 14.29 -23.38
#